data_AF-A0A968X1M8-F1
#
_entry.id   AF-A0A968X1M8-F1
#
_cell.length_a   1.000
_cell.length_b   1.000
_cell.length_c   1.000
_cell.angle_alpha   90.00
_cell.angle_beta   90.00
_cell.angle_gamma   90.00
#
_symmetry.space_group_name_H-M   'P 1'
#
loop_
_entity.id
_entity.type
_entity.pdbx_description
1 polymer ?
#
loop_
_entity_poly.entity_id
_entity_poly.type
_entity_poly.pdbx_seq_one_letter_code
_entity_poly.pdbx_strand_id
1 'polypeptide(L)'
;MSETREALPWLDGSLYPDVEPPDELTTFEERVDFVARLCGAWDFGILPDMVTVREVQRREWRDVVDACQLLASPTYHLLRTWHNLPEAPFLGTISAEIREDESLCCV
;
A
#
# COMPACT_ATOMS: atom_id res chain seq x y z
N MET A 1 17.84 16.71 26.23
CA MET A 1 18.37 15.36 25.98
C MET A 1 17.48 14.78 24.91
N SER A 2 17.89 14.91 23.64
CA SER A 2 17.13 14.37 22.52
C SER A 2 17.38 12.87 22.53
N GLU A 3 16.39 12.09 22.97
CA GLU A 3 16.37 10.65 22.70
C GLU A 3 16.31 10.48 21.19
N THR A 4 17.38 9.93 20.61
CA THR A 4 17.34 9.42 19.25
C THR A 4 16.40 8.22 19.30
N ARG A 5 15.11 8.45 19.01
CA ARG A 5 14.11 7.40 18.89
C ARG A 5 14.36 6.70 17.56
N GLU A 6 14.71 5.41 17.60
CA GLU A 6 14.94 4.63 16.40
C GLU A 6 13.58 4.31 15.76
N ALA A 7 13.24 5.05 14.70
CA ALA A 7 12.13 4.71 13.83
C ALA A 7 12.29 3.28 13.29
N LEU A 8 11.16 2.58 13.09
CA LEU A 8 11.15 1.26 12.47
C LEU A 8 11.99 1.28 11.18
N PRO A 9 13.01 0.39 11.04
CA PRO A 9 13.98 0.47 9.94
C PRO A 9 13.40 0.19 8.55
N TRP A 10 12.12 -0.19 8.49
CA TRP A 10 11.37 -0.47 7.27
C TRP A 10 10.21 0.51 7.05
N LEU A 11 9.90 1.36 8.03
CA LEU A 11 8.81 2.32 7.92
C LEU A 11 9.28 3.50 7.07
N ASP A 12 8.63 3.66 5.93
CA ASP A 12 8.87 4.81 5.06
C ASP A 12 8.18 6.04 5.66
N GLY A 13 8.96 6.94 6.25
CA GLY A 13 8.46 8.18 6.85
C GLY A 13 7.79 9.13 5.85
N SER A 14 8.06 8.98 4.54
CA SER A 14 7.42 9.82 3.51
C SER A 14 5.91 9.56 3.37
N LEU A 15 5.42 8.44 3.91
CA LEU A 15 3.99 8.09 3.96
C LEU A 15 3.20 8.94 4.96
N TYR A 16 3.87 9.74 5.79
CA TYR A 16 3.29 10.60 6.80
C TYR A 16 3.67 12.08 6.53
N PRO A 17 3.17 12.70 5.46
CA PRO A 17 3.50 14.09 5.12
C PRO A 17 2.84 15.10 6.06
N ASP A 18 1.77 14.70 6.74
CA ASP A 18 0.86 15.53 7.54
C ASP A 18 0.98 15.29 9.05
N VAL A 19 1.62 14.19 9.44
CA VAL A 19 1.75 13.75 10.85
C VAL A 19 3.15 13.20 11.09
N GLU A 20 3.58 13.17 12.36
CA GLU A 20 4.83 12.49 12.70
C GLU A 20 4.70 10.98 12.46
N PRO A 21 5.63 10.32 11.75
CA PRO A 21 5.62 8.88 11.58
C PRO A 21 5.60 8.17 12.94
N PRO A 22 4.80 7.10 13.10
CA PRO A 22 4.76 6.34 14.34
C PRO A 22 6.09 5.59 14.58
N ASP A 23 6.55 5.59 15.82
CA ASP A 23 7.75 4.85 16.23
C ASP A 23 7.52 3.33 16.18
N GLU A 24 6.28 2.86 16.34
CA GLU A 24 5.88 1.45 16.29
C GLU A 24 4.47 1.29 15.66
N LEU A 25 4.22 0.13 15.02
CA LEU A 25 2.89 -0.25 14.52
C LEU A 25 2.37 -1.46 15.32
N THR A 26 1.82 -1.15 16.49
CA THR A 26 1.47 -2.15 17.52
C THR A 26 0.04 -2.66 17.38
N THR A 27 -0.85 -1.83 16.86
CA THR A 27 -2.27 -2.15 16.71
C THR A 27 -2.58 -2.60 15.28
N PHE A 28 -3.71 -3.28 15.12
CA PHE A 28 -4.18 -3.72 13.81
C PHE A 28 -4.57 -2.51 12.95
N GLU A 29 -5.22 -1.52 13.56
CA GLU A 29 -5.69 -0.29 12.94
C GLU A 29 -4.53 0.56 12.40
N GLU A 30 -3.44 0.69 13.17
CA GLU A 30 -2.22 1.38 12.73
C GLU A 30 -1.61 0.71 11.49
N ARG A 31 -1.62 -0.63 11.44
CA ARG A 31 -1.11 -1.37 10.28
C ARG A 31 -2.02 -1.21 9.07
N VAL A 32 -3.33 -1.16 9.26
CA VAL A 32 -4.31 -0.89 8.19
C VAL A 32 -4.10 0.52 7.63
N ASP A 33 -3.94 1.52 8.49
CA ASP A 33 -3.64 2.91 8.08
C ASP A 33 -2.33 2.98 7.29
N PHE A 34 -1.27 2.32 7.78
CA PHE A 34 0.01 2.24 7.08
C PHE A 34 -0.14 1.64 5.67
N VAL A 35 -0.83 0.51 5.52
CA VAL A 35 -1.06 -0.09 4.19
C VAL A 35 -1.88 0.84 3.31
N ALA A 36 -2.86 1.55 3.86
CA ALA A 36 -3.65 2.50 3.08
C ALA A 36 -2.81 3.69 2.57
N ARG A 37 -1.93 4.22 3.41
CA ARG A 37 -0.97 5.29 3.03
C ARG A 37 0.02 4.79 1.99
N LEU A 38 0.55 3.58 2.16
CA LEU A 38 1.44 2.92 1.20
C LEU A 38 0.78 2.76 -0.17
N CYS A 39 -0.44 2.22 -0.20
CA CYS A 39 -1.22 2.09 -1.44
C CYS A 39 -1.44 3.44 -2.10
N GLY A 40 -1.85 4.46 -1.34
CA GLY A 40 -2.04 5.81 -1.85
C GLY A 40 -0.76 6.39 -2.46
N ALA A 41 0.35 6.35 -1.73
CA ALA A 41 1.63 6.87 -2.22
C ALA A 41 2.06 6.16 -3.52
N TRP A 42 1.97 4.83 -3.55
CA TRP A 42 2.39 4.03 -4.69
C TRP A 42 1.49 4.21 -5.91
N ASP A 43 0.17 4.30 -5.72
CA ASP A 43 -0.79 4.58 -6.80
C ASP A 43 -0.52 5.93 -7.49
N PHE A 44 0.08 6.89 -6.78
CA PHE A 44 0.47 8.20 -7.31
C PHE A 44 1.95 8.30 -7.72
N GLY A 45 2.67 7.17 -7.80
CA GLY A 45 4.03 7.10 -8.32
C GLY A 45 5.15 7.38 -7.32
N ILE A 46 4.83 7.44 -6.02
CA ILE A 46 5.83 7.49 -4.94
C ILE A 46 6.17 6.05 -4.55
N LEU A 47 7.33 5.58 -5.01
CA LEU A 47 7.73 4.18 -4.86
C LEU A 47 8.29 3.92 -3.45
N PRO A 48 7.82 2.87 -2.75
CA PRO A 48 8.37 2.51 -1.44
C PRO A 48 9.75 1.87 -1.57
N ASP A 49 10.52 1.92 -0.49
CA ASP A 49 11.79 1.21 -0.39
C ASP A 49 11.61 -0.31 -0.40
N MET A 50 12.62 -1.02 -0.91
CA MET A 50 12.60 -2.48 -0.99
C MET A 50 12.49 -3.17 0.38
N VAL A 51 12.93 -2.49 1.46
CA VAL A 51 12.79 -3.02 2.83
C VAL A 51 11.32 -3.00 3.24
N THR A 52 10.59 -1.91 2.95
CA THR A 52 9.14 -1.78 3.18
C THR A 52 8.36 -2.81 2.40
N VAL A 53 8.71 -3.02 1.12
CA VAL A 53 8.06 -4.03 0.26
C VAL A 53 8.22 -5.44 0.85
N ARG A 54 9.43 -5.81 1.30
CA ARG A 54 9.70 -7.12 1.90
C ARG A 54 8.95 -7.33 3.20
N GLU A 55 8.78 -6.27 4.00
CA GLU A 55 8.00 -6.34 5.23
C GLU A 55 6.53 -6.64 4.93
N VAL A 56 5.91 -5.87 4.03
CA VAL A 56 4.50 -6.05 3.65
C VAL A 56 4.24 -7.41 3.00
N GLN A 57 5.21 -8.01 2.31
CA GLN A 57 5.07 -9.36 1.75
C GLN A 57 4.99 -10.49 2.81
N ARG A 58 5.32 -10.22 4.08
CA ARG A 58 5.26 -11.23 5.13
C ARG A 58 3.81 -11.67 5.37
N ARG A 59 3.62 -12.94 5.72
CA ARG A 59 2.29 -13.54 5.94
C ARG A 59 1.45 -12.83 7.00
N GLU A 60 2.09 -12.20 7.98
CA GLU A 60 1.45 -11.45 9.07
C GLU A 60 0.61 -10.26 8.59
N TRP A 61 0.92 -9.74 7.39
CA TRP A 61 0.22 -8.61 6.79
C TRP A 61 -1.03 -9.02 6.00
N ARG A 62 -1.25 -10.32 5.78
CA ARG A 62 -2.37 -10.81 4.96
C ARG A 62 -3.72 -10.29 5.45
N ASP A 63 -3.98 -10.38 6.75
CA ASP A 63 -5.28 -9.99 7.32
C ASP A 63 -5.44 -8.46 7.35
N VAL A 64 -4.33 -7.73 7.53
CA VAL A 64 -4.29 -6.26 7.43
C VAL A 64 -4.62 -5.83 6.01
N VAL A 65 -3.97 -6.43 5.02
CA VAL A 65 -4.23 -6.16 3.59
C VAL A 65 -5.68 -6.48 3.26
N ASP A 66 -6.24 -7.61 3.69
CA ASP A 66 -7.64 -7.93 3.41
C ASP A 66 -8.62 -6.91 4.02
N ALA A 67 -8.30 -6.35 5.19
CA ALA A 67 -9.13 -5.35 5.86
C ALA A 67 -9.15 -3.98 5.18
N CYS A 68 -8.12 -3.61 4.40
CA CYS A 68 -8.03 -2.27 3.78
C CYS A 68 -9.16 -1.99 2.78
N GLN A 69 -9.67 -3.00 2.07
CA GLN A 69 -10.80 -2.87 1.12
C GLN A 69 -10.68 -1.68 0.13
N LEU A 70 -9.45 -1.34 -0.29
CA LEU A 70 -9.18 -0.23 -1.21
C LEU A 70 -9.44 -0.63 -2.66
N LEU A 71 -10.71 -0.91 -2.97
CA LEU A 71 -11.12 -1.53 -4.23
C LEU A 71 -10.75 -0.72 -5.50
N ALA A 72 -10.50 0.58 -5.37
CA ALA A 72 -10.06 1.45 -6.47
C ALA A 72 -8.52 1.58 -6.61
N SER A 73 -7.74 1.00 -5.71
CA SER A 73 -6.27 1.09 -5.70
C SER A 73 -5.65 -0.07 -6.49
N PRO A 74 -4.94 0.17 -7.61
CA PRO A 74 -4.22 -0.90 -8.31
C PRO A 74 -3.15 -1.55 -7.43
N THR A 75 -2.47 -0.77 -6.57
CA THR A 75 -1.48 -1.30 -5.62
C THR A 75 -2.11 -2.27 -4.63
N TYR A 76 -3.30 -1.97 -4.11
CA TYR A 76 -4.03 -2.88 -3.23
C TYR A 76 -4.28 -4.25 -3.88
N HIS A 77 -4.68 -4.30 -5.16
CA HIS A 77 -4.87 -5.57 -5.88
C HIS A 77 -3.56 -6.34 -6.10
N LEU A 78 -2.45 -5.63 -6.30
CA LEU A 78 -1.12 -6.25 -6.30
C LEU A 78 -0.79 -6.89 -4.94
N LEU A 79 -1.02 -6.17 -3.84
CA LEU A 79 -0.80 -6.71 -2.49
C LEU A 79 -1.68 -7.94 -2.22
N ARG A 80 -2.95 -7.91 -2.63
CA ARG A 80 -3.85 -9.08 -2.55
C ARG A 80 -3.29 -10.29 -3.27
N THR A 81 -2.70 -10.08 -4.45
CA THR A 81 -2.07 -11.13 -5.25
C THR A 81 -0.88 -11.76 -4.53
N TRP A 82 0.00 -10.94 -3.93
CA TRP A 82 1.13 -11.43 -3.15
C TRP A 82 0.70 -12.31 -1.97
N HIS A 83 -0.43 -11.99 -1.34
CA HIS A 83 -0.97 -12.76 -0.22
C HIS A 83 -1.91 -13.90 -0.63
N ASN A 84 -2.09 -14.16 -1.92
CA ASN A 84 -3.04 -15.15 -2.44
C ASN A 84 -4.46 -14.94 -1.87
N LEU A 85 -4.88 -13.69 -1.72
CA LEU A 85 -6.25 -13.35 -1.33
C LEU A 85 -7.19 -13.52 -2.53
N PRO A 86 -8.48 -13.83 -2.30
CA PRO A 86 -9.46 -13.86 -3.37
C PRO A 86 -9.46 -12.55 -4.17
N GLU A 87 -9.61 -12.63 -5.48
CA GLU A 87 -9.75 -11.45 -6.33
C GLU A 87 -10.95 -10.62 -5.85
N ALA A 88 -10.72 -9.32 -5.67
CA ALA A 88 -11.76 -8.37 -5.29
C ALA A 88 -12.17 -7.57 -6.55
N PRO A 89 -13.43 -7.11 -6.64
CA PRO A 89 -13.83 -6.27 -7.76
C PRO A 89 -13.02 -4.97 -7.76
N PHE A 90 -12.37 -4.66 -8.87
CA PHE A 90 -11.74 -3.35 -9.05
C PHE A 90 -12.83 -2.31 -9.33
N LEU A 91 -12.99 -1.36 -8.41
CA LEU A 91 -13.97 -0.27 -8.51
C LEU A 91 -13.35 1.04 -9.02
N GLY A 92 -12.07 1.00 -9.39
CA GLY A 92 -11.42 2.15 -10.00
C GLY A 92 -12.01 2.42 -11.38
N THR A 93 -12.07 3.70 -11.75
CA THR A 93 -12.43 4.07 -13.11
C THR A 93 -11.20 3.87 -13.99
N ILE A 94 -11.21 2.86 -14.86
CA ILE A 94 -10.34 2.93 -16.04
C ILE A 94 -10.84 4.14 -16.82
N SER A 95 -10.00 5.16 -16.98
CA SER A 95 -10.39 6.38 -17.67
C SER A 95 -10.88 6.01 -19.08
N ALA A 96 -11.87 6.72 -19.60
CA ALA A 96 -12.44 6.41 -20.92
C ALA A 96 -11.33 6.42 -21.98
N GLU A 97 -10.35 7.29 -21.82
CA GLU A 97 -9.17 7.43 -22.66
C GLU A 97 -8.30 6.17 -22.68
N ILE A 98 -8.10 5.49 -21.53
CA ILE A 98 -7.35 4.22 -21.47
C ILE A 98 -8.20 3.08 -22.04
N ARG A 99 -9.50 3.08 -21.75
CA ARG A 99 -10.43 2.05 -22.26
C ARG A 99 -10.59 2.12 -23.78
N GLU A 100 -10.46 3.30 -24.36
CA GLU A 100 -10.65 3.59 -25.78
C GLU A 100 -9.31 3.73 -26.53
N ASP A 101 -8.17 3.47 -25.87
CA ASP A 101 -6.86 3.47 -26.51
C ASP A 101 -6.70 2.23 -27.39
N GLU A 102 -6.86 2.43 -28.71
CA GLU A 102 -6.66 1.40 -29.74
C GLU A 102 -5.26 0.77 -29.68
N SER A 103 -4.26 1.46 -29.12
CA SER A 103 -2.90 0.95 -28.95
C SER A 103 -2.80 -0.15 -27.89
N LEU A 104 -3.77 -0.22 -26.97
CA LEU A 104 -3.83 -1.23 -25.91
C LEU A 104 -4.70 -2.45 -26.28
N CYS A 105 -5.42 -2.42 -27.41
CA CYS A 105 -6.22 -3.55 -27.92
C CYS A 105 -5.38 -4.71 -28.50
N CYS A 106 -4.06 -4.59 -28.54
CA CYS A 106 -3.17 -5.58 -29.15
C CYS A 106 -2.23 -6.22 -28.12
N VAL A 107 -2.74 -7.13 -27.28
CA VAL A 107 -1.92 -8.12 -26.55
C VAL A 107 -2.65 -9.45 -26.41
#